data_AF-A0A1B8FHS1-F1
#
_entry.id   AF-A0A1B8FHS1-F1
#
_cell.length_a   1.000
_cell.length_b   1.000
_cell.length_c   1.000
_cell.angle_alpha   90.00
_cell.angle_beta   90.00
_cell.angle_gamma   90.00
#
_symmetry.space_group_name_H-M   'P 1'
#
loop_
_entity.id
_entity.type
_entity.pdbx_description
1 polymer ?
#
loop_
_entity_poly.entity_id
_entity_poly.type
_entity_poly.pdbx_seq_one_letter_code
_entity_poly.pdbx_strand_id
1 'polypeptide(L)'
;MTTYAVYNVEDEIAAFFTKTSVSRQTCDDRAKDLAGGTVTPIEIQGFCSYSVYAGPNLKYVVQFRPNSLELKTENTMLAKQLYLTLAPEVSFVGQLGDDGIAGKEPLYIYLANRVRGVTQLDFNLTHDCPDNSQENFAWRKTLMGDMARFFALA
;
A
#
# COMPACT_ATOMS: atom_id res chain seq x y z
N MET A 1 -7.79 6.22 -32.16
CA MET A 1 -6.89 5.54 -31.21
C MET A 1 -6.95 6.31 -29.91
N THR A 2 -7.55 5.74 -28.87
CA THR A 2 -7.55 6.33 -27.54
C THR A 2 -6.20 6.04 -26.91
N THR A 3 -5.37 7.06 -26.75
CA THR A 3 -4.11 6.95 -26.02
C THR A 3 -4.44 6.87 -24.54
N TYR A 4 -4.25 5.71 -23.92
CA TYR A 4 -4.33 5.58 -22.48
C TYR A 4 -3.10 6.23 -21.85
N ALA A 5 -3.29 7.01 -20.80
CA ALA A 5 -2.17 7.54 -20.03
C ALA A 5 -1.42 6.37 -19.38
N VAL A 6 -0.10 6.33 -19.58
CA VAL A 6 0.77 5.36 -18.91
C VAL A 6 0.92 5.79 -17.45
N TYR A 7 0.77 4.85 -16.53
CA TYR A 7 0.94 5.11 -15.10
C TYR A 7 2.33 5.69 -14.80
N ASN A 8 2.38 6.71 -13.95
CA ASN A 8 3.61 7.30 -13.46
C ASN A 8 3.51 7.52 -11.95
N VAL A 9 4.35 6.81 -11.20
CA VAL A 9 4.37 6.86 -9.74
C VAL A 9 4.66 8.27 -9.20
N GLU A 10 5.53 9.03 -9.86
CA GLU A 10 5.91 10.36 -9.40
C GLU A 10 4.78 11.38 -9.57
N ASP A 11 3.96 11.23 -10.62
CA ASP A 11 2.78 12.06 -10.84
C ASP A 11 1.71 11.78 -9.77
N GLU A 12 1.49 10.52 -9.42
CA GLU A 12 0.57 10.14 -8.33
C GLU A 12 1.05 10.61 -6.96
N ILE A 13 2.35 10.50 -6.69
CA ILE A 13 2.96 11.03 -5.46
C ILE A 13 2.77 12.55 -5.41
N ALA A 14 3.09 13.27 -6.50
CA ALA A 14 2.91 14.71 -6.57
C ALA A 14 1.45 15.10 -6.34
N ALA A 15 0.51 14.40 -6.97
CA ALA A 15 -0.93 14.61 -6.80
C ALA A 15 -1.37 14.39 -5.35
N PHE A 16 -0.86 13.36 -4.66
CA PHE A 16 -1.13 13.14 -3.24
C PHE A 16 -0.69 14.34 -2.38
N PHE A 17 0.53 14.83 -2.59
CA PHE A 17 1.09 15.93 -1.79
C PHE A 17 0.43 17.29 -2.05
N THR A 18 -0.42 17.41 -3.08
CA THR A 18 -1.30 18.58 -3.21
C THR A 18 -2.37 18.67 -2.11
N LYS A 19 -2.67 17.56 -1.42
CA LYS A 19 -3.72 17.48 -0.38
C LYS A 19 -3.23 17.85 1.02
N THR A 20 -1.93 17.97 1.22
CA THR A 20 -1.33 18.25 2.53
C THR A 20 -0.30 19.37 2.44
N SER A 21 0.11 19.90 3.59
CA SER A 21 1.26 20.79 3.73
C SER A 21 2.55 20.04 4.04
N VAL A 22 2.46 18.76 4.41
CA VAL A 22 3.61 17.91 4.73
C VAL A 22 4.37 17.58 3.45
N SER A 23 5.70 17.65 3.49
CA SER A 23 6.54 17.30 2.34
C SER A 23 6.78 15.79 2.24
N ARG A 24 7.06 15.30 1.04
CA ARG A 24 7.53 13.91 0.83
C ARG A 24 8.73 13.57 1.70
N GLN A 25 9.73 14.46 1.76
CA GLN A 25 10.94 14.24 2.55
C GLN A 25 10.61 14.05 4.04
N THR A 26 9.68 14.84 4.58
CA THR A 26 9.22 14.71 5.98
C THR A 26 8.56 13.35 6.23
N CYS A 27 7.76 12.85 5.28
CA CYS A 27 7.20 11.50 5.36
C CYS A 27 8.29 10.43 5.30
N ASP A 28 9.24 10.55 4.37
CA ASP A 28 10.32 9.57 4.18
C ASP A 28 11.25 9.50 5.40
N ASP A 29 11.62 10.65 5.96
CA ASP A 29 12.41 10.74 7.20
C ASP A 29 11.65 10.10 8.37
N ARG A 30 10.35 10.40 8.50
CA ARG A 30 9.53 9.79 9.55
C ARG A 30 9.40 8.28 9.38
N ALA A 31 9.25 7.78 8.16
CA ALA A 31 9.22 6.34 7.90
C ALA A 31 10.56 5.67 8.28
N LYS A 32 11.67 6.35 8.00
CA LYS A 32 13.01 5.90 8.37
C LYS A 32 13.21 5.88 9.89
N ASP A 33 12.75 6.89 10.60
CA ASP A 33 12.82 6.93 12.07
C ASP A 33 12.02 5.80 12.72
N LEU A 34 10.86 5.46 12.14
CA LEU A 34 9.97 4.42 12.68
C LEU A 34 10.48 3.00 12.42
N ALA A 35 11.00 2.74 11.23
CA ALA A 35 11.33 1.39 10.79
C ALA A 35 12.84 1.11 10.70
N GLY A 36 13.66 2.15 10.71
CA GLY A 36 15.08 2.10 10.38
C GLY A 36 15.36 1.81 8.91
N GLY A 37 16.63 1.63 8.57
CA GLY A 37 17.06 1.12 7.25
C GLY A 37 16.76 2.05 6.07
N THR A 38 16.41 1.44 4.94
CA THR A 38 16.11 2.12 3.68
C THR A 38 14.61 2.37 3.57
N VAL A 39 14.24 3.51 2.98
CA VAL A 39 12.87 3.86 2.61
C VAL A 39 12.77 3.88 1.08
N THR A 40 11.72 3.28 0.55
CA THR A 40 11.48 3.23 -0.90
C THR A 40 9.99 3.37 -1.16
N PRO A 41 9.55 4.32 -2.01
CA PRO A 41 8.16 4.41 -2.42
C PRO A 41 7.66 3.10 -3.01
N ILE A 42 6.43 2.72 -2.69
CA ILE A 42 5.78 1.61 -3.38
C ILE A 42 5.50 2.04 -4.83
N GLU A 43 5.78 1.16 -5.79
CA GLU A 43 5.69 1.46 -7.22
C GLU A 43 4.27 1.85 -7.65
N ILE A 44 3.25 1.27 -7.03
CA ILE A 44 1.85 1.63 -7.24
C ILE A 44 1.31 2.33 -5.99
N GLN A 45 1.09 3.64 -6.10
CA GLN A 45 0.46 4.46 -5.08
C GLN A 45 -1.07 4.45 -5.22
N GLY A 46 -1.75 4.56 -4.08
CA GLY A 46 -3.19 4.75 -4.04
C GLY A 46 -3.53 6.22 -3.84
N PHE A 47 -4.67 6.66 -4.36
CA PHE A 47 -5.14 8.04 -4.19
C PHE A 47 -5.27 8.47 -2.72
N CYS A 48 -5.60 7.52 -1.83
CA CYS A 48 -5.90 7.78 -0.43
C CYS A 48 -4.68 7.72 0.50
N SER A 49 -3.48 7.45 -0.02
CA SER A 49 -2.29 7.32 0.82
C SER A 49 -1.01 7.45 0.04
N TYR A 50 -0.02 8.11 0.64
CA TYR A 50 1.37 7.89 0.27
C TYR A 50 1.91 6.70 1.06
N SER A 51 2.45 5.69 0.37
CA SER A 51 2.94 4.46 0.97
C SER A 51 4.40 4.19 0.59
N VAL A 52 5.19 3.81 1.59
CA VAL A 52 6.60 3.44 1.39
C VAL A 52 6.89 2.09 2.02
N TYR A 53 7.79 1.34 1.42
CA TYR A 53 8.47 0.26 2.11
C TYR A 53 9.59 0.82 2.99
N ALA A 54 9.73 0.28 4.19
CA ALA A 54 10.74 0.73 5.15
C ALA A 54 11.32 -0.43 5.98
N GLY A 55 12.43 -0.16 6.66
CA GLY A 55 13.09 -1.10 7.57
C GLY A 55 14.05 -2.07 6.90
N PRO A 56 14.77 -2.88 7.71
CA PRO A 56 15.66 -3.93 7.20
C PRO A 56 14.92 -4.86 6.25
N ASN A 57 15.49 -5.07 5.06
CA ASN A 57 14.89 -5.87 3.98
C ASN A 57 13.48 -5.43 3.58
N LEU A 58 13.15 -4.14 3.75
CA LEU A 58 11.85 -3.57 3.38
C LEU A 58 10.69 -4.34 4.02
N LYS A 59 10.85 -4.71 5.30
CA LYS A 59 9.92 -5.59 6.03
C LYS A 59 8.66 -4.89 6.54
N TYR A 60 8.62 -3.56 6.47
CA TYR A 60 7.46 -2.77 6.86
C TYR A 60 6.89 -1.98 5.69
N VAL A 61 5.62 -1.64 5.80
CA VAL A 61 4.94 -0.62 5.01
C VAL A 61 4.57 0.52 5.95
N VAL A 62 4.95 1.73 5.61
CA VAL A 62 4.50 2.95 6.29
C VAL A 62 3.53 3.66 5.37
N GLN A 63 2.31 3.92 5.85
CA GLN A 63 1.28 4.64 5.10
C GLN A 63 0.97 5.97 5.76
N PHE A 64 0.92 7.01 4.93
CA PHE A 64 0.51 8.36 5.30
C PHE A 64 -0.82 8.66 4.64
N ARG A 65 -1.83 8.99 5.43
CA ARG A 65 -3.22 9.14 4.97
C ARG A 65 -3.77 10.49 5.44
N PRO A 66 -4.48 11.26 4.59
CA PRO A 66 -5.23 12.41 5.06
C PRO A 66 -6.19 12.00 6.18
N ASN A 67 -6.41 12.87 7.17
CA ASN A 67 -7.28 12.54 8.31
C ASN A 67 -8.71 12.17 7.87
N SER A 68 -9.25 12.78 6.82
CA SER A 68 -10.57 12.42 6.25
C SER A 68 -10.63 10.99 5.69
N LEU A 69 -9.48 10.39 5.41
CA LEU A 69 -9.32 9.05 4.85
C LEU A 69 -8.63 8.11 5.84
N GLU A 70 -8.78 8.37 7.15
CA GLU A 70 -8.19 7.55 8.21
C GLU A 70 -8.52 6.06 8.02
N LEU A 71 -7.54 5.22 8.38
CA LEU A 71 -7.71 3.77 8.40
C LEU A 71 -8.28 3.36 9.76
N LYS A 72 -9.45 2.71 9.73
CA LYS A 72 -10.07 2.14 10.93
C LYS A 72 -9.26 0.95 11.44
N THR A 73 -8.50 1.15 12.51
CA THR A 73 -7.60 0.13 13.07
C THR A 73 -8.36 -1.07 13.66
N GLU A 74 -9.61 -0.89 14.07
CA GLU A 74 -10.52 -1.99 14.45
C GLU A 74 -10.69 -3.02 13.33
N ASN A 75 -10.82 -2.56 12.07
CA ASN A 75 -10.99 -3.44 10.92
C ASN A 75 -9.70 -4.18 10.60
N THR A 76 -8.55 -3.51 10.71
CA THR A 76 -7.26 -4.15 10.44
C THR A 76 -6.91 -5.17 11.52
N MET A 77 -7.27 -4.90 12.78
CA MET A 77 -7.13 -5.85 13.88
C MET A 77 -8.00 -7.08 13.67
N LEU A 78 -9.28 -6.90 13.32
CA LEU A 78 -10.18 -8.01 13.03
C LEU A 78 -9.69 -8.84 11.84
N ALA A 79 -9.26 -8.18 10.75
CA ALA A 79 -8.68 -8.87 9.60
C ALA A 79 -7.44 -9.68 10.00
N LYS A 80 -6.58 -9.15 10.87
CA LYS A 80 -5.41 -9.87 11.39
C LYS A 80 -5.79 -11.10 12.20
N GLN A 81 -6.85 -11.01 13.02
CA GLN A 81 -7.33 -12.12 13.83
C GLN A 81 -7.93 -13.25 12.96
N LEU A 82 -8.71 -12.89 11.93
CA LEU A 82 -9.36 -13.86 11.05
C LEU A 82 -8.37 -14.50 10.06
N TYR A 83 -7.56 -13.67 9.40
CA TYR A 83 -6.72 -14.11 8.27
C TYR A 83 -5.26 -14.35 8.66
N LEU A 84 -4.90 -14.21 9.94
CA LEU A 84 -3.59 -14.54 10.51
C LEU A 84 -2.42 -13.99 9.70
N THR A 85 -1.63 -14.85 9.05
CA THR A 85 -0.44 -14.45 8.27
C THR A 85 -0.78 -13.80 6.93
N LEU A 86 -2.03 -13.88 6.47
CA LEU A 86 -2.50 -13.31 5.20
C LEU A 86 -2.98 -11.87 5.35
N ALA A 87 -3.06 -11.36 6.58
CA ALA A 87 -3.33 -9.96 6.86
C ALA A 87 -2.16 -9.31 7.62
N PRO A 88 -1.85 -8.03 7.34
CA PRO A 88 -0.87 -7.29 8.10
C PRO A 88 -1.40 -6.97 9.51
N GLU A 89 -0.51 -7.02 10.49
CA GLU A 89 -0.63 -6.28 11.72
C GLU A 89 -0.36 -4.80 11.41
N VAL A 90 -1.28 -3.94 11.82
CA VAL A 90 -1.25 -2.50 11.54
C VAL A 90 -1.37 -1.75 12.84
N SER A 91 -0.50 -0.75 13.02
CA SER A 91 -0.49 0.14 14.17
C SER A 91 -0.62 1.59 13.72
N PHE A 92 -1.42 2.37 14.45
CA PHE A 92 -1.44 3.83 14.31
C PHE A 92 -0.30 4.42 15.13
N VAL A 93 0.49 5.31 14.51
CA VAL A 93 1.76 5.79 15.08
C VAL A 93 1.71 7.27 15.43
N GLY A 94 0.76 8.02 14.87
CA GLY A 94 0.60 9.45 15.12
C GLY A 94 0.28 10.23 13.84
N GLN A 95 0.59 11.52 13.86
CA GLN A 95 0.27 12.43 12.77
C GLN A 95 1.45 13.34 12.39
N LEU A 96 1.39 13.91 11.18
CA LEU A 96 2.25 14.97 10.68
C LEU A 96 1.41 16.12 10.11
N GLY A 97 1.88 17.35 10.29
CA GLY A 97 1.19 18.55 9.81
C GLY A 97 0.11 19.05 10.76
N ASP A 98 -0.42 20.23 10.44
CA ASP A 98 -1.36 20.96 11.27
C ASP A 98 -2.75 21.02 10.61
N ASP A 99 -3.80 20.94 11.42
CA ASP A 99 -5.20 21.10 11.00
C ASP A 99 -5.59 22.53 10.58
N GLY A 100 -4.68 23.50 10.74
CA GLY A 100 -4.96 24.93 10.59
C GLY A 100 -4.80 25.51 9.18
N ILE A 101 -4.37 24.71 8.20
CA ILE A 101 -4.08 25.19 6.84
C ILE A 101 -5.28 24.92 5.93
N ALA A 102 -5.92 25.98 5.44
CA ALA A 102 -7.09 25.87 4.58
C ALA A 102 -6.81 25.02 3.33
N GLY A 103 -7.65 24.00 3.11
CA GLY A 103 -7.55 23.09 1.96
C GLY A 103 -6.42 22.07 2.06
N LYS A 104 -5.72 21.97 3.19
CA LYS A 104 -4.68 20.97 3.45
C LYS A 104 -5.04 20.15 4.68
N GLU A 105 -4.79 18.85 4.62
CA GLU A 105 -5.05 17.93 5.71
C GLU A 105 -3.74 17.47 6.37
N PRO A 106 -3.72 17.24 7.70
CA PRO A 106 -2.62 16.52 8.31
C PRO A 106 -2.63 15.06 7.82
N LEU A 107 -1.48 14.40 7.98
CA LEU A 107 -1.29 13.01 7.58
C LEU A 107 -1.21 12.12 8.81
N TYR A 108 -2.16 11.19 8.91
CA TYR A 108 -2.14 10.08 9.85
C TYR A 108 -1.19 8.98 9.38
N ILE A 109 -0.40 8.46 10.30
CA ILE A 109 0.70 7.54 10.02
C ILE A 109 0.35 6.16 10.56
N TYR A 110 0.46 5.17 9.67
CA TYR A 110 0.26 3.77 10.00
C TYR A 110 1.51 2.96 9.67
N LEU A 111 1.94 2.12 10.60
CA LEU A 111 3.02 1.17 10.41
C LEU A 111 2.44 -0.25 10.36
N ALA A 112 2.73 -0.95 9.27
CA ALA A 112 2.28 -2.31 9.04
C ALA A 112 3.44 -3.25 8.73
N ASN A 113 3.39 -4.51 9.19
CA ASN A 113 4.33 -5.51 8.68
C ASN A 113 3.98 -5.84 7.22
N ARG A 114 4.99 -5.93 6.36
CA ARG A 114 4.79 -6.25 4.95
C ARG A 114 4.41 -7.72 4.80
N VAL A 115 3.23 -7.98 4.24
CA VAL A 115 2.89 -9.32 3.72
C VAL A 115 3.75 -9.56 2.48
N ARG A 116 4.53 -10.64 2.49
CA ARG A 116 5.45 -10.97 1.39
C ARG A 116 4.66 -11.63 0.26
N GLY A 117 5.03 -11.31 -0.97
CA GLY A 117 4.39 -11.82 -2.18
C GLY A 117 4.57 -10.87 -3.34
N VAL A 118 3.99 -11.24 -4.47
CA VAL A 118 3.88 -10.43 -5.69
C VAL A 118 2.42 -10.00 -5.81
N THR A 119 2.16 -8.77 -6.23
CA THR A 119 0.77 -8.34 -6.47
C THR A 119 0.24 -9.04 -7.72
N GLN A 120 -1.08 -9.22 -7.82
CA GLN A 120 -1.67 -9.80 -9.04
C GLN A 120 -1.34 -8.96 -10.28
N LEU A 121 -1.24 -7.63 -10.12
CA LEU A 121 -0.86 -6.71 -11.18
C LEU A 121 0.57 -7.01 -11.66
N ASP A 122 1.54 -7.03 -10.75
CA ASP A 122 2.94 -7.28 -11.12
C ASP A 122 3.11 -8.67 -11.73
N PHE A 123 2.40 -9.67 -11.20
CA PHE A 123 2.40 -11.01 -11.76
C PHE A 123 1.93 -11.00 -13.21
N ASN A 124 0.80 -10.37 -13.50
CA ASN A 124 0.26 -10.27 -14.85
C ASN A 124 1.19 -9.49 -15.81
N LEU A 125 1.78 -8.38 -15.33
CA LEU A 125 2.69 -7.56 -16.14
C LEU A 125 4.02 -8.26 -16.48
N THR A 126 4.50 -9.12 -15.58
CA THR A 126 5.76 -9.85 -15.77
C THR A 126 5.60 -11.18 -16.51
N HIS A 127 4.37 -11.69 -16.62
CA HIS A 127 4.05 -12.97 -17.24
C HIS A 127 3.08 -12.80 -18.42
N ASP A 128 3.50 -12.04 -19.43
CA ASP A 128 2.74 -11.85 -20.67
C ASP A 128 2.58 -13.19 -21.41
N CYS A 129 1.37 -13.73 -21.38
CA CYS A 129 1.02 -14.96 -22.08
C CYS A 129 -0.42 -14.86 -22.59
N PRO A 130 -0.75 -15.53 -23.71
CA PRO A 130 -2.11 -15.56 -24.20
C PRO A 130 -3.10 -16.03 -23.13
N ASP A 131 -4.27 -15.40 -23.07
CA ASP A 131 -5.35 -15.76 -22.14
C ASP A 131 -5.80 -17.22 -22.23
N ASN A 132 -5.59 -17.86 -23.37
CA ASN A 132 -5.95 -19.26 -23.63
C ASN A 132 -4.76 -20.23 -23.51
N SER A 133 -3.58 -19.77 -23.08
CA SER A 133 -2.43 -20.64 -22.83
C SER A 133 -2.70 -21.59 -21.67
N GLN A 134 -2.10 -22.79 -21.74
CA GLN A 134 -2.24 -23.81 -20.70
C GLN A 134 -1.67 -23.31 -19.36
N GLU A 135 -0.58 -22.54 -19.42
CA GLU A 135 0.06 -21.86 -18.30
C GLU A 135 -0.90 -20.89 -17.62
N ASN A 136 -1.53 -19.98 -18.36
CA ASN A 136 -2.48 -19.03 -17.79
C ASN A 136 -3.73 -19.71 -17.22
N PHE A 137 -4.20 -20.79 -17.84
CA PHE A 137 -5.25 -21.63 -17.23
C PHE A 137 -4.80 -22.21 -15.87
N ALA A 138 -3.57 -22.73 -15.77
CA ALA A 138 -3.04 -23.27 -14.53
C ALA A 138 -2.86 -22.19 -13.45
N TRP A 139 -2.38 -21.00 -13.81
CA TRP A 139 -2.23 -19.88 -12.88
C TRP A 139 -3.58 -19.38 -12.37
N ARG A 140 -4.57 -19.17 -13.24
CA ARG A 140 -5.92 -18.78 -12.82
C ARG A 140 -6.56 -19.84 -11.93
N LYS A 141 -6.41 -21.13 -12.24
CA LYS A 141 -6.91 -22.21 -11.37
C LYS A 141 -6.28 -22.14 -9.98
N THR A 142 -4.98 -21.88 -9.90
CA THR A 142 -4.26 -21.71 -8.63
C THR A 142 -4.78 -20.49 -7.86
N LEU A 143 -4.86 -19.32 -8.50
CA LEU A 143 -5.38 -18.09 -7.91
C LEU A 143 -6.80 -18.29 -7.36
N MET A 144 -7.70 -18.88 -8.14
CA MET A 144 -9.07 -19.15 -7.69
C MET A 144 -9.11 -20.11 -6.51
N GLY A 145 -8.25 -21.14 -6.51
CA GLY A 145 -8.11 -22.07 -5.39
C GLY A 145 -7.63 -21.37 -4.12
N ASP A 146 -6.63 -20.49 -4.23
CA ASP A 146 -6.09 -19.75 -3.08
C ASP A 146 -7.05 -18.67 -2.57
N MET A 147 -7.79 -18.00 -3.45
CA MET A 147 -8.89 -17.11 -3.05
C MET A 147 -9.98 -17.88 -2.30
N ALA A 148 -10.38 -19.05 -2.80
CA ALA A 148 -11.38 -19.89 -2.12
C ALA A 148 -10.91 -20.32 -0.72
N ARG A 149 -9.63 -20.69 -0.57
CA ARG A 149 -9.03 -20.99 0.74
C ARG A 149 -9.03 -19.77 1.66
N PHE A 150 -8.64 -18.60 1.13
CA PHE A 150 -8.66 -17.35 1.89
C PHE A 150 -10.05 -17.04 2.43
N PHE A 151 -11.08 -17.10 1.59
CA PHE A 151 -12.46 -16.85 2.02
C PHE A 151 -13.02 -17.90 2.98
N ALA A 152 -12.51 -19.14 2.95
CA ALA A 152 -12.93 -20.20 3.87
C ALA A 152 -12.33 -20.08 5.28
N LEU A 153 -11.39 -19.15 5.52
CA LEU A 153 -10.78 -18.91 6.83
C LEU A 153 -11.64 -18.04 7.77
N ALA A 154 -12.63 -17.33 7.23
CA ALA A 154 -13.48 -16.39 7.96
C ALA A 154 -14.94 -16.86 8.06
#